data_AF-A0A829H973-F1
#
_entry.id   AF-A0A829H973-F1
#
_cell.length_a   1.000
_cell.length_b   1.000
_cell.length_c   1.000
_cell.angle_alpha   90.00
_cell.angle_beta   90.00
_cell.angle_gamma   90.00
#
_symmetry.space_group_name_H-M   'P 1'
#
loop_
_entity.id
_entity.type
_entity.pdbx_description
1 polymer ?
#
loop_
_entity_poly.entity_id
_entity_poly.type
_entity_poly.pdbx_seq_one_letter_code
_entity_poly.pdbx_strand_id
1 'polypeptide(L)'
;LKGAENWMTSHGIEIYDETDSDSAKLENCMEYLYRHGRSIPQALMMMVPEAWGEGTEMSDEQRAFDEYNATFMAPWDGPAALCFTDGIQVGAFLDRNGLRPSRYTLMKNNQLVVASESGVVDVDPGDIVEKGILAPAEMLLVDTSTGRISKTRDLKRACAEAHPYQQWLNANRLTLGELPDAKSDESMPIDSLKKLWLRNGYTHEVIQTALLPMAQNGGEPVIAMGFDSPLAVLSKKSQSLFTYFKQSFAQVTNPPIDPLREKVVIGTFGFLGRDGDCTRDTAENCHKLKIDSPILSDQEYAKILNLDLPMLQVAKLSLAYDLTDTPDRLAHVLKDLFTQAENAIDGGATILVLSDRPVADNQMTIPVLLAVSGLHNYLVRQSKGTAASIVVDTAEACEIHHFACLVGYGAAAIHPYGVFLTLKERGLEAQLPDYCQAATKGIIKIMSRMGISTTAGYQGAQLFEAVGLADSLIDQYFTGTPTRIGGINLNQLEDEYYQKYQRAFSNHAIDDLPSGGSFQYKADG
;
A
#
# COMPACT_ATOMS: atom_id res chain seq x y z
N LEU A 1 -11.56 -1.83 1.93
CA LEU A 1 -12.45 -2.63 1.07
C LEU A 1 -11.84 -2.94 -0.30
N LYS A 2 -11.61 -1.96 -1.19
CA LYS A 2 -11.13 -2.24 -2.56
C LYS A 2 -9.86 -3.11 -2.62
N GLY A 3 -8.87 -2.81 -1.80
CA GLY A 3 -7.66 -3.66 -1.68
C GLY A 3 -7.97 -5.10 -1.27
N ALA A 4 -8.95 -5.30 -0.38
CA ALA A 4 -9.40 -6.63 0.04
C ALA A 4 -10.18 -7.37 -1.05
N GLU A 5 -11.01 -6.68 -1.84
CA GLU A 5 -11.68 -7.27 -3.02
C GLU A 5 -10.66 -7.74 -4.06
N ASN A 6 -9.63 -6.92 -4.33
CA ASN A 6 -8.53 -7.28 -5.24
C ASN A 6 -7.73 -8.48 -4.70
N TRP A 7 -7.52 -8.53 -3.37
CA TRP A 7 -6.88 -9.66 -2.70
C TRP A 7 -7.69 -10.95 -2.81
N MET A 8 -9.01 -10.89 -2.59
CA MET A 8 -9.94 -12.02 -2.75
C MET A 8 -9.92 -12.55 -4.19
N THR A 9 -10.06 -11.64 -5.17
CA THR A 9 -10.03 -11.97 -6.60
C THR A 9 -8.73 -12.65 -7.01
N SER A 10 -7.60 -12.21 -6.45
CA SER A 10 -6.28 -12.77 -6.72
C SER A 10 -6.08 -14.15 -6.09
N HIS A 11 -6.76 -14.44 -4.98
CA HIS A 11 -6.78 -15.76 -4.35
C HIS A 11 -7.87 -16.69 -4.91
N GLY A 12 -8.62 -16.26 -5.93
CA GLY A 12 -9.73 -17.04 -6.49
C GLY A 12 -10.92 -17.18 -5.54
N ILE A 13 -11.04 -16.30 -4.55
CA ILE A 13 -12.18 -16.26 -3.64
C ILE A 13 -13.31 -15.53 -4.36
N GLU A 14 -14.41 -16.24 -4.61
CA GLU A 14 -15.59 -15.70 -5.28
C GLU A 14 -16.22 -14.58 -4.45
N ILE A 15 -16.52 -13.45 -5.09
CA ILE A 15 -17.31 -12.37 -4.49
C ILE A 15 -18.76 -12.63 -4.87
N TYR A 16 -19.60 -12.98 -3.89
CA TYR A 16 -21.00 -13.38 -4.12
C TYR A 16 -21.81 -12.31 -4.88
N ASP A 17 -21.67 -11.04 -4.49
CA ASP A 17 -22.25 -9.88 -5.18
C ASP A 17 -21.28 -8.69 -5.11
N GLU A 18 -20.99 -8.06 -6.25
CA GLU A 18 -20.13 -6.88 -6.28
C GLU A 18 -20.75 -5.66 -5.60
N THR A 19 -22.08 -5.61 -5.50
CA THR A 19 -22.85 -4.53 -4.87
C THR A 19 -23.01 -4.70 -3.36
N ASP A 20 -22.53 -5.82 -2.81
CA ASP A 20 -22.60 -6.10 -1.39
C ASP A 20 -21.85 -5.06 -0.55
N SER A 21 -22.38 -4.88 0.67
CA SER A 21 -21.75 -4.05 1.68
C SER A 21 -20.36 -4.56 2.07
N ASP A 22 -19.56 -3.69 2.68
CA ASP A 22 -18.28 -4.05 3.28
C ASP A 22 -18.40 -5.22 4.27
N SER A 23 -19.46 -5.24 5.07
CA SER A 23 -19.74 -6.26 6.08
C SER A 23 -20.08 -7.61 5.45
N ALA A 24 -20.86 -7.61 4.36
CA ALA A 24 -21.19 -8.84 3.62
C ALA A 24 -19.95 -9.44 2.93
N LYS A 25 -19.06 -8.59 2.40
CA LYS A 25 -17.78 -9.05 1.81
C LYS A 25 -16.79 -9.55 2.86
N LEU A 26 -16.78 -8.96 4.05
CA LEU A 26 -16.03 -9.47 5.21
C LEU A 26 -16.54 -10.86 5.60
N GLU A 27 -17.86 -11.03 5.71
CA GLU A 27 -18.49 -12.33 5.98
C GLU A 27 -18.10 -13.36 4.91
N ASN A 28 -18.21 -13.01 3.62
CA ASN A 28 -17.85 -13.90 2.52
C ASN A 28 -16.41 -14.41 2.64
N CYS A 29 -15.43 -13.51 2.83
CA CYS A 29 -14.04 -13.91 3.02
C CYS A 29 -13.84 -14.79 4.27
N MET A 30 -14.50 -14.45 5.39
CA MET A 30 -14.43 -15.23 6.63
C MET A 30 -15.04 -16.62 6.46
N GLU A 31 -16.20 -16.72 5.81
CA GLU A 31 -16.90 -17.96 5.51
C GLU A 31 -16.03 -18.86 4.62
N TYR A 32 -15.40 -18.29 3.59
CA TYR A 32 -14.48 -19.02 2.73
C TYR A 32 -13.34 -19.65 3.55
N LEU A 33 -12.67 -18.89 4.41
CA LEU A 33 -11.60 -19.39 5.27
C LEU A 33 -12.12 -20.46 6.26
N TYR A 34 -13.30 -20.25 6.83
CA TYR A 34 -13.92 -21.19 7.76
C TYR A 34 -14.25 -22.53 7.10
N ARG A 35 -14.88 -22.50 5.92
CA ARG A 35 -15.24 -23.70 5.14
C ARG A 35 -14.01 -24.49 4.68
N HIS A 36 -12.84 -23.84 4.59
CA HIS A 36 -11.57 -24.49 4.27
C HIS A 36 -10.79 -24.96 5.52
N GLY A 37 -11.38 -24.90 6.71
CA GLY A 37 -10.88 -25.56 7.91
C GLY A 37 -10.24 -24.65 8.95
N ARG A 38 -10.21 -23.33 8.73
CA ARG A 38 -9.80 -22.37 9.77
C ARG A 38 -10.93 -22.18 10.78
N SER A 39 -10.60 -22.00 12.05
CA SER A 39 -11.62 -21.60 13.04
C SER A 39 -12.04 -20.15 12.81
N ILE A 40 -13.28 -19.77 13.17
CA ILE A 40 -13.73 -18.36 13.07
C ILE A 40 -12.80 -17.42 13.86
N PRO A 41 -12.37 -17.74 15.11
CA PRO A 41 -11.41 -16.92 15.82
C PRO A 41 -10.11 -16.69 15.05
N GLN A 42 -9.55 -17.74 14.46
CA GLN A 42 -8.32 -17.65 13.67
C GLN A 42 -8.53 -16.78 12.42
N ALA A 43 -9.60 -17.03 11.64
CA ALA A 43 -9.91 -16.26 10.44
C ALA A 43 -10.08 -14.76 10.75
N LEU A 44 -10.81 -14.42 11.83
CA LEU A 44 -11.00 -13.04 12.25
C LEU A 44 -9.70 -12.39 12.72
N MET A 45 -8.86 -13.08 13.49
CA MET A 45 -7.56 -12.57 13.91
C MET A 45 -6.58 -12.38 12.74
N MET A 46 -6.71 -13.17 11.67
CA MET A 46 -5.95 -12.97 10.43
C MET A 46 -6.43 -11.74 9.67
N MET A 47 -7.75 -11.62 9.49
CA MET A 47 -8.36 -10.57 8.66
C MET A 47 -8.32 -9.19 9.34
N VAL A 48 -8.53 -9.14 10.66
CA VAL A 48 -8.51 -7.90 11.46
C VAL A 48 -7.45 -8.06 12.57
N PRO A 49 -6.16 -8.05 12.21
CA PRO A 49 -5.07 -8.36 13.14
C PRO A 49 -4.87 -7.24 14.16
N GLU A 50 -4.40 -7.61 15.35
CA GLU A 50 -4.02 -6.64 16.37
C GLU A 50 -2.78 -5.84 15.99
N ALA A 51 -2.45 -4.79 16.74
CA ALA A 51 -1.18 -4.10 16.58
C ALA A 51 -0.04 -4.95 17.12
N TRP A 52 0.93 -5.28 16.27
CA TRP A 52 2.09 -6.13 16.62
C TRP A 52 3.44 -5.48 16.27
N GLY A 53 3.45 -4.19 15.94
CA GLY A 53 4.67 -3.43 15.63
C GLY A 53 5.56 -3.17 16.85
N GLU A 54 6.59 -2.33 16.68
CA GLU A 54 7.45 -1.91 17.79
C GLU A 54 6.66 -1.21 18.90
N GLY A 55 7.02 -1.49 20.16
CA GLY A 55 6.38 -0.88 21.33
C GLY A 55 5.06 -1.53 21.77
N THR A 56 4.63 -2.60 21.12
CA THR A 56 3.46 -3.41 21.53
C THR A 56 3.85 -4.45 22.59
N GLU A 57 3.11 -4.50 23.69
CA GLU A 57 3.26 -5.52 24.72
C GLU A 57 2.49 -6.79 24.34
N MET A 58 3.20 -7.81 23.84
CA MET A 58 2.63 -9.11 23.47
C MET A 58 3.69 -10.22 23.61
N SER A 59 3.26 -11.48 23.67
CA SER A 59 4.20 -12.61 23.70
C SER A 59 4.85 -12.82 22.33
N ASP A 60 6.02 -13.46 22.32
CA ASP A 60 6.76 -13.74 21.08
C ASP A 60 5.96 -14.68 20.17
N GLU A 61 5.22 -15.64 20.74
CA GLU A 61 4.36 -16.55 19.98
C GLU A 61 3.22 -15.79 19.27
N GLN A 62 2.59 -14.84 19.95
CA GLN A 62 1.53 -14.03 19.36
C GLN A 62 2.10 -13.13 18.25
N ARG A 63 3.24 -12.48 18.49
CA ARG A 63 3.93 -11.67 17.47
C ARG A 63 4.29 -12.50 16.24
N ALA A 64 4.77 -13.72 16.43
CA ALA A 64 5.08 -14.64 15.35
C ALA A 64 3.84 -15.07 14.56
N PHE A 65 2.70 -15.29 15.23
CA PHE A 65 1.42 -15.55 14.58
C PHE A 65 0.96 -14.36 13.74
N ASP A 66 0.97 -13.15 14.30
CA ASP A 66 0.52 -11.95 13.59
C ASP A 66 1.44 -11.62 12.40
N GLU A 67 2.77 -11.74 12.57
CA GLU A 67 3.74 -11.57 11.50
C GLU A 67 3.56 -12.60 10.38
N TYR A 68 3.35 -13.87 10.74
CA TYR A 68 3.10 -14.94 9.77
C TYR A 68 1.87 -14.63 8.90
N ASN A 69 0.74 -14.25 9.51
CA ASN A 69 -0.48 -13.97 8.77
C ASN A 69 -0.36 -12.72 7.90
N ALA A 70 0.37 -11.69 8.36
CA ALA A 70 0.63 -10.48 7.59
C ALA A 70 1.44 -10.71 6.31
N THR A 71 2.10 -11.88 6.15
CA THR A 71 2.86 -12.20 4.93
C THR A 71 1.99 -12.46 3.70
N PHE A 72 0.73 -12.84 3.89
CA PHE A 72 -0.19 -13.20 2.79
C PHE A 72 -1.61 -12.66 2.96
N MET A 73 -2.00 -12.15 4.14
CA MET A 73 -3.33 -11.58 4.37
C MET A 73 -3.29 -10.05 4.29
N ALA A 74 -4.13 -9.47 3.45
CA ALA A 74 -4.38 -8.03 3.45
C ALA A 74 -5.30 -7.66 4.65
N PRO A 75 -4.90 -6.73 5.53
CA PRO A 75 -5.71 -6.38 6.69
C PRO A 75 -6.99 -5.64 6.30
N TRP A 76 -8.09 -6.01 6.93
CA TRP A 76 -9.40 -5.37 6.82
C TRP A 76 -9.52 -4.25 7.86
N ASP A 77 -8.88 -3.11 7.59
CA ASP A 77 -8.90 -1.95 8.47
C ASP A 77 -10.25 -1.19 8.40
N GLY A 78 -10.74 -0.81 9.57
CA GLY A 78 -11.94 0.02 9.74
C GLY A 78 -12.58 -0.16 11.13
N PRO A 79 -13.45 0.76 11.59
CA PRO A 79 -14.19 0.61 12.84
C PRO A 79 -15.13 -0.60 12.80
N ALA A 80 -14.87 -1.63 13.61
CA ALA A 80 -15.66 -2.85 13.60
C ALA A 80 -15.90 -3.42 15.01
N ALA A 81 -17.17 -3.61 15.34
CA ALA A 81 -17.62 -4.48 16.43
C ALA A 81 -18.40 -5.63 15.79
N LEU A 82 -17.80 -6.80 15.77
CA LEU A 82 -18.30 -7.97 15.09
C LEU A 82 -18.99 -8.89 16.10
N CYS A 83 -20.16 -9.41 15.72
CA CYS A 83 -20.80 -10.55 16.36
C CYS A 83 -20.91 -11.66 15.33
N PHE A 84 -20.53 -12.89 15.69
CA PHE A 84 -20.44 -14.01 14.75
C PHE A 84 -20.93 -15.30 15.38
N THR A 85 -21.34 -16.25 14.53
CA THR A 85 -21.72 -17.60 14.97
C THR A 85 -21.62 -18.59 13.82
N ASP A 86 -21.30 -19.85 14.14
CA ASP A 86 -21.45 -21.00 13.24
C ASP A 86 -22.65 -21.90 13.63
N GLY A 87 -23.52 -21.41 14.52
CA GLY A 87 -24.63 -22.15 15.09
C GLY A 87 -24.29 -23.01 16.31
N ILE A 88 -23.00 -23.23 16.62
CA ILE A 88 -22.54 -23.93 17.82
C ILE A 88 -21.78 -22.96 18.73
N GLN A 89 -20.86 -22.20 18.15
CA GLN A 89 -20.11 -21.15 18.81
C GLN A 89 -20.73 -19.79 18.48
N VAL A 90 -20.74 -18.90 19.45
CA VAL A 90 -21.16 -17.50 19.28
C VAL A 90 -20.11 -16.61 19.92
N GLY A 91 -19.72 -15.54 19.24
CA GLY A 91 -18.67 -14.67 19.74
C GLY A 91 -18.84 -13.23 19.33
N ALA A 92 -18.00 -12.40 19.96
CA ALA A 92 -17.84 -11.00 19.66
C ALA A 92 -16.36 -10.67 19.52
N PHE A 93 -16.01 -9.81 18.57
CA PHE A 93 -14.64 -9.39 18.29
C PHE A 93 -14.59 -7.90 17.96
N LEU A 94 -13.55 -7.20 18.41
CA LEU A 94 -13.36 -5.78 18.17
C LEU A 94 -12.14 -5.50 17.31
N ASP A 95 -12.23 -4.46 16.48
CA ASP A 95 -11.11 -4.00 15.65
C ASP A 95 -9.88 -3.60 16.48
N ARG A 96 -8.74 -3.50 15.78
CA ARG A 96 -7.42 -3.25 16.38
C ARG A 96 -7.28 -1.92 17.13
N ASN A 97 -8.14 -0.94 16.81
CA ASN A 97 -8.15 0.38 17.42
C ASN A 97 -9.31 0.54 18.44
N GLY A 98 -10.24 -0.42 18.49
CA GLY A 98 -11.40 -0.40 19.38
C GLY A 98 -12.34 0.77 19.11
N LEU A 99 -12.59 1.10 17.84
CA LEU A 99 -13.30 2.31 17.43
C LEU A 99 -14.83 2.21 17.59
N ARG A 100 -15.35 1.02 17.88
CA ARG A 100 -16.76 0.78 18.19
C ARG A 100 -16.91 0.30 19.64
N PRO A 101 -17.94 0.73 20.37
CA PRO A 101 -18.17 0.23 21.72
C PRO A 101 -18.71 -1.21 21.66
N SER A 102 -18.19 -2.07 22.52
CA SER A 102 -18.75 -3.41 22.75
C SER A 102 -18.65 -3.75 24.24
N ARG A 103 -19.79 -4.01 24.86
CA ARG A 103 -19.95 -4.21 26.31
C ARG A 103 -20.61 -5.55 26.55
N TYR A 104 -20.19 -6.24 27.60
CA TYR A 104 -20.76 -7.53 27.95
C TYR A 104 -21.17 -7.62 29.43
N THR A 105 -22.20 -8.41 29.69
CA THR A 105 -22.69 -8.74 31.03
C THR A 105 -22.94 -10.25 31.11
N LEU A 106 -22.29 -10.91 32.06
CA LEU A 106 -22.49 -12.32 32.39
C LEU A 106 -23.37 -12.44 33.64
N MET A 107 -24.43 -13.23 33.54
CA MET A 107 -25.40 -13.48 34.61
C MET A 107 -25.19 -14.82 35.31
N LYS A 108 -25.74 -14.97 36.53
CA LYS A 108 -25.65 -16.20 37.34
C LYS A 108 -26.27 -17.44 36.68
N ASN A 109 -27.25 -17.25 35.80
CA ASN A 109 -27.88 -18.31 35.01
C ASN A 109 -27.07 -18.67 33.74
N ASN A 110 -25.82 -18.25 33.64
CA ASN A 110 -24.92 -18.47 32.52
C ASN A 110 -25.38 -17.86 31.19
N GLN A 111 -26.21 -16.80 31.25
CA GLN A 111 -26.53 -15.98 30.09
C GLN A 111 -25.48 -14.87 29.93
N LEU A 112 -24.94 -14.76 28.73
CA LEU A 112 -24.02 -13.69 28.33
C LEU A 112 -24.74 -12.76 27.37
N VAL A 113 -24.80 -11.48 27.71
CA VAL A 113 -25.32 -10.42 26.83
C VAL A 113 -24.14 -9.60 26.36
N VAL A 114 -23.99 -9.46 25.04
CA VAL A 114 -23.01 -8.57 24.40
C VAL A 114 -23.75 -7.59 23.52
N ALA A 115 -23.47 -6.29 23.68
CA ALA A 115 -24.13 -5.23 22.93
C ALA A 115 -23.23 -4.00 22.80
N SER A 116 -23.58 -3.09 21.87
CA SER A 116 -22.89 -1.81 21.72
C SER A 116 -23.02 -0.92 22.96
N GLU A 117 -24.10 -1.08 23.73
CA GLU A 117 -24.44 -0.27 24.89
C GLU A 117 -24.70 -1.13 26.13
N SER A 118 -24.49 -0.55 27.32
CA SER A 118 -24.91 -1.17 28.58
C SER A 118 -26.38 -0.87 28.83
N GLY A 119 -27.13 -1.83 29.39
CA GLY A 119 -28.53 -1.63 29.76
C GLY A 119 -29.52 -1.86 28.61
N VAL A 120 -29.09 -2.53 27.53
CA VAL A 120 -29.98 -2.96 26.44
C VAL A 120 -30.98 -4.03 26.91
N VAL A 121 -30.57 -4.84 27.90
CA VAL A 121 -31.41 -5.85 28.55
C VAL A 121 -31.49 -5.48 30.04
N ASP A 122 -32.71 -5.45 30.56
CA ASP A 122 -32.96 -5.25 31.99
C ASP A 122 -32.50 -6.49 32.77
N VAL A 123 -31.52 -6.32 33.64
CA VAL A 123 -30.95 -7.38 34.47
C VAL A 123 -30.90 -6.89 35.92
N ASP A 124 -31.42 -7.70 36.84
CA ASP A 124 -31.34 -7.39 38.27
C ASP A 124 -29.86 -7.30 38.69
N PRO A 125 -29.41 -6.22 39.36
CA PRO A 125 -28.03 -6.08 39.83
C PRO A 125 -27.52 -7.27 40.65
N GLY A 126 -28.41 -7.95 41.38
CA GLY A 126 -28.10 -9.15 42.16
C GLY A 126 -27.77 -10.38 41.34
N ASP A 127 -28.16 -10.43 40.05
CA ASP A 127 -27.95 -11.58 39.16
C ASP A 127 -26.68 -11.47 38.30
N ILE A 128 -25.94 -10.35 38.44
CA ILE A 128 -24.78 -10.07 37.60
C ILE A 128 -23.52 -10.65 38.23
N VAL A 129 -22.81 -11.47 37.45
CA VAL A 129 -21.53 -12.09 37.84
C VAL A 129 -20.36 -11.22 37.37
N GLU A 130 -20.39 -10.79 36.11
CA GLU A 130 -19.32 -10.02 35.49
C GLU A 130 -19.90 -8.96 34.56
N LYS A 131 -19.31 -7.76 34.57
CA LYS A 131 -19.53 -6.73 33.54
C LYS A 131 -18.17 -6.31 33.01
N GLY A 132 -18.07 -6.20 31.69
CA GLY A 132 -16.85 -5.78 31.03
C GLY A 132 -17.10 -5.04 29.73
N ILE A 133 -16.00 -4.59 29.14
CA ILE A 133 -15.94 -3.91 27.85
C ILE A 133 -14.87 -4.66 27.06
N LEU A 134 -15.11 -4.95 25.79
CA LEU A 134 -14.05 -5.45 24.91
C LEU A 134 -13.11 -4.29 24.56
N ALA A 135 -11.83 -4.47 24.87
CA ALA A 135 -10.76 -3.57 24.47
C ALA A 135 -10.36 -3.81 22.99
N PRO A 136 -9.48 -2.98 22.40
CA PRO A 136 -9.02 -3.17 21.04
C PRO A 136 -8.46 -4.59 20.80
N ALA A 137 -8.83 -5.21 19.68
CA ALA A 137 -8.48 -6.59 19.33
C ALA A 137 -8.83 -7.66 20.39
N GLU A 138 -9.81 -7.40 21.25
CA GLU A 138 -10.33 -8.42 22.17
C GLU A 138 -11.47 -9.23 21.57
N MET A 139 -11.47 -10.52 21.91
CA MET A 139 -12.46 -11.49 21.47
C MET A 139 -13.06 -12.23 22.65
N LEU A 140 -14.37 -12.45 22.59
CA LEU A 140 -15.10 -13.29 23.51
C LEU A 140 -15.82 -14.38 22.71
N LEU A 141 -15.65 -15.64 23.12
CA LEU A 141 -16.25 -16.79 22.44
C LEU A 141 -17.00 -17.65 23.45
N VAL A 142 -18.23 -18.03 23.11
CA VAL A 142 -19.05 -18.97 23.86
C VAL A 142 -19.27 -20.20 22.99
N ASP A 143 -18.88 -21.36 23.50
CA ASP A 143 -19.19 -22.64 22.90
C ASP A 143 -20.42 -23.24 23.59
N THR A 144 -21.54 -23.29 22.87
CA THR A 144 -22.83 -23.74 23.44
C THR A 144 -22.88 -25.26 23.65
N SER A 145 -22.03 -26.03 22.97
CA SER A 145 -21.96 -27.48 23.11
C SER A 145 -21.26 -27.89 24.41
N THR A 146 -20.26 -27.12 24.84
CA THR A 146 -19.49 -27.37 26.07
C THR A 146 -19.90 -26.46 27.23
N GLY A 147 -20.66 -25.39 26.96
CA GLY A 147 -21.01 -24.35 27.93
C GLY A 147 -19.81 -23.49 28.37
N ARG A 148 -18.71 -23.51 27.60
CA ARG A 148 -17.46 -22.82 27.95
C ARG A 148 -17.42 -21.42 27.35
N ILE A 149 -16.98 -20.47 28.16
CA ILE A 149 -16.66 -19.11 27.74
C ILE A 149 -15.13 -18.97 27.67
N SER A 150 -14.62 -18.61 26.50
CA SER A 150 -13.20 -18.37 26.23
C SER A 150 -12.97 -16.88 26.01
N LYS A 151 -11.99 -16.32 26.71
CA LYS A 151 -11.59 -14.90 26.60
C LYS A 151 -10.37 -14.76 25.68
N THR A 152 -10.11 -13.53 25.24
CA THR A 152 -9.02 -13.14 24.32
C THR A 152 -7.72 -13.88 24.57
N ARG A 153 -7.20 -13.88 25.80
CA ARG A 153 -5.90 -14.49 26.12
C ARG A 153 -5.84 -15.98 25.80
N ASP A 154 -6.91 -16.73 26.05
CA ASP A 154 -6.93 -18.17 25.79
C ASP A 154 -7.08 -18.45 24.28
N LEU A 155 -7.87 -17.64 23.58
CA LEU A 155 -8.10 -17.74 22.13
C LEU A 155 -6.83 -17.40 21.34
N LYS A 156 -6.18 -16.28 21.67
CA LYS A 156 -4.90 -15.84 21.10
C LYS A 156 -3.82 -16.87 21.32
N ARG A 157 -3.63 -17.32 22.57
CA ARG A 157 -2.66 -18.37 22.90
C ARG A 157 -2.92 -19.66 22.11
N ALA A 158 -4.17 -20.11 22.03
CA ALA A 158 -4.51 -21.33 21.28
C ALA A 158 -4.16 -21.21 19.78
N CYS A 159 -4.38 -20.03 19.17
CA CYS A 159 -4.04 -19.81 17.76
C CYS A 159 -2.53 -19.63 17.54
N ALA A 160 -1.84 -18.92 18.44
CA ALA A 160 -0.41 -18.69 18.38
C ALA A 160 0.42 -19.96 18.64
N GLU A 161 -0.08 -20.88 19.47
CA GLU A 161 0.58 -22.16 19.78
C GLU A 161 0.17 -23.30 18.84
N ALA A 162 -0.78 -23.07 17.92
CA ALA A 162 -1.26 -24.10 17.00
C ALA A 162 -0.15 -24.63 16.07
N HIS A 163 0.78 -23.75 15.69
CA HIS A 163 1.87 -24.06 14.78
C HIS A 163 3.18 -23.37 15.23
N PRO A 164 4.36 -23.88 14.82
CA PRO A 164 5.63 -23.29 15.18
C PRO A 164 5.97 -22.07 14.30
N TYR A 165 5.12 -21.02 14.33
CA TYR A 165 5.24 -19.85 13.44
C TYR A 165 6.61 -19.19 13.49
N GLN A 166 7.20 -19.05 14.68
CA GLN A 166 8.54 -18.48 14.83
C GLN A 166 9.60 -19.30 14.09
N GLN A 167 9.49 -20.63 14.09
CA GLN A 167 10.43 -21.50 13.37
C GLN A 167 10.26 -21.35 11.86
N TRP A 168 9.02 -21.23 11.38
CA TRP A 168 8.73 -20.98 9.97
C TRP A 168 9.25 -19.62 9.52
N LEU A 169 9.00 -18.56 10.30
CA LEU A 169 9.53 -17.22 10.01
C LEU A 169 11.06 -17.21 9.96
N ASN A 170 11.73 -17.82 10.94
CA ASN A 170 13.20 -17.87 10.98
C ASN A 170 13.80 -18.62 9.78
N ALA A 171 13.10 -19.62 9.25
CA ALA A 171 13.58 -20.44 8.13
C ALA A 171 13.31 -19.79 6.76
N ASN A 172 12.18 -19.06 6.63
CA ASN A 172 11.62 -18.73 5.32
C ASN A 172 11.50 -17.22 5.06
N ARG A 173 11.42 -16.39 6.11
CA ARG A 173 11.30 -14.92 6.00
C ARG A 173 12.67 -14.27 6.07
N LEU A 174 13.11 -13.72 4.95
CA LEU A 174 14.34 -12.94 4.87
C LEU A 174 14.10 -11.47 5.23
N THR A 175 15.13 -10.82 5.73
CA THR A 175 15.17 -9.36 5.96
C THR A 175 16.31 -8.74 5.15
N LEU A 176 16.18 -7.46 4.80
CA LEU A 176 17.21 -6.74 4.04
C LEU A 176 18.58 -6.70 4.75
N GLY A 177 18.60 -6.79 6.09
CA GLY A 177 19.83 -6.85 6.89
C GLY A 177 20.61 -8.16 6.77
N GLU A 178 19.94 -9.25 6.41
CA GLU A 178 20.57 -10.58 6.24
C GLU A 178 21.18 -10.78 4.85
N LEU A 179 20.78 -9.95 3.88
CA LEU A 179 21.28 -10.01 2.52
C LEU A 179 22.67 -9.37 2.40
N PRO A 180 23.56 -9.94 1.55
CA PRO A 180 24.88 -9.39 1.33
C PRO A 180 24.80 -7.97 0.77
N ASP A 181 25.74 -7.13 1.16
CA ASP A 181 25.82 -5.78 0.59
C ASP A 181 26.10 -5.84 -0.91
N ALA A 182 25.29 -5.10 -1.66
CA ALA A 182 25.45 -4.91 -3.09
C ALA A 182 26.09 -3.55 -3.36
N LYS A 183 26.69 -3.37 -4.54
CA LYS A 183 27.17 -2.05 -4.96
C LYS A 183 25.99 -1.19 -5.40
N SER A 184 25.83 -0.03 -4.78
CA SER A 184 24.73 0.89 -5.05
C SER A 184 25.19 2.26 -5.57
N ASP A 185 26.49 2.45 -5.81
CA ASP A 185 27.05 3.74 -6.24
C ASP A 185 26.72 4.03 -7.69
N GLU A 186 25.63 4.74 -7.89
CA GLU A 186 25.31 5.41 -9.14
C GLU A 186 25.60 6.90 -9.02
N SER A 187 26.60 7.34 -9.79
CA SER A 187 26.85 8.75 -10.04
C SER A 187 26.46 9.06 -11.48
N MET A 188 25.81 10.21 -11.67
CA MET A 188 25.39 10.69 -12.98
C MET A 188 26.05 12.05 -13.24
N PRO A 189 26.67 12.27 -14.42
CA PRO A 189 27.17 13.58 -14.79
C PRO A 189 26.05 14.63 -14.76
N ILE A 190 26.37 15.85 -14.33
CA ILE A 190 25.40 16.94 -14.16
C ILE A 190 24.55 17.19 -15.42
N ASP A 191 25.14 17.11 -16.60
CA ASP A 191 24.41 17.34 -17.86
C ASP A 191 23.36 16.25 -18.12
N SER A 192 23.65 15.00 -17.74
CA SER A 192 22.68 13.90 -17.82
C SER A 192 21.60 14.03 -16.75
N LEU A 193 21.97 14.50 -15.56
CA LEU A 193 21.02 14.77 -14.48
C LEU A 193 20.05 15.91 -14.82
N LYS A 194 20.52 16.98 -15.49
CA LYS A 194 19.66 18.06 -16.01
C LYS A 194 18.63 17.54 -17.01
N LYS A 195 19.02 16.67 -17.94
CA LYS A 195 18.09 16.01 -18.87
C LYS A 195 17.07 15.14 -18.11
N LEU A 196 17.51 14.42 -17.09
CA LEU A 196 16.65 13.62 -16.21
C LEU A 196 15.64 14.51 -15.46
N TRP A 197 16.05 15.67 -14.96
CA TRP A 197 15.15 16.63 -14.33
C TRP A 197 14.09 17.12 -15.32
N LEU A 198 14.50 17.57 -16.51
CA LEU A 198 13.58 18.11 -17.52
C LEU A 198 12.56 17.08 -17.99
N ARG A 199 12.99 15.86 -18.31
CA ARG A 199 12.08 14.80 -18.81
C ARG A 199 11.06 14.36 -17.75
N ASN A 200 11.44 14.38 -16.47
CA ASN A 200 10.59 13.97 -15.36
C ASN A 200 9.81 15.14 -14.72
N GLY A 201 9.92 16.36 -15.28
CA GLY A 201 9.15 17.51 -14.83
C GLY A 201 9.62 18.16 -13.53
N TYR A 202 10.89 17.98 -13.15
CA TYR A 202 11.48 18.71 -12.03
C TYR A 202 11.51 20.21 -12.32
N THR A 203 11.34 21.01 -11.29
CA THR A 203 11.45 22.47 -11.35
C THR A 203 12.37 22.94 -10.24
N HIS A 204 12.90 24.17 -10.38
CA HIS A 204 13.68 24.78 -9.32
C HIS A 204 12.88 24.86 -8.02
N GLU A 205 11.59 25.20 -8.12
CA GLU A 205 10.68 25.23 -6.99
C GLU A 205 10.58 23.87 -6.30
N VAL A 206 10.25 22.77 -7.01
CA VAL A 206 10.15 21.43 -6.42
C VAL A 206 11.42 21.02 -5.69
N ILE A 207 12.60 21.26 -6.28
CA ILE A 207 13.88 20.94 -5.62
C ILE A 207 14.04 21.76 -4.33
N GLN A 208 13.85 23.08 -4.41
CA GLN A 208 14.13 24.00 -3.30
C GLN A 208 13.09 23.97 -2.19
N THR A 209 11.81 23.79 -2.51
CA THR A 209 10.71 23.89 -1.54
C THR A 209 10.22 22.53 -1.06
N ALA A 210 10.47 21.44 -1.79
CA ALA A 210 10.07 20.10 -1.39
C ALA A 210 11.28 19.20 -1.04
N LEU A 211 12.19 18.94 -1.98
CA LEU A 211 13.25 17.94 -1.78
C LEU A 211 14.26 18.36 -0.71
N LEU A 212 14.84 19.57 -0.80
CA LEU A 212 15.85 20.01 0.17
C LEU A 212 15.28 20.08 1.61
N PRO A 213 14.09 20.66 1.86
CA PRO A 213 13.52 20.69 3.21
C PRO A 213 13.18 19.30 3.75
N MET A 214 12.74 18.35 2.91
CA MET A 214 12.49 16.97 3.34
C MET A 214 13.78 16.29 3.81
N ALA A 215 14.87 16.45 3.05
CA ALA A 215 16.17 15.90 3.42
C ALA A 215 16.74 16.58 4.69
N GLN A 216 16.64 17.91 4.80
CA GLN A 216 17.22 18.65 5.93
C GLN A 216 16.46 18.45 7.25
N ASN A 217 15.13 18.35 7.20
CA ASN A 217 14.28 18.34 8.39
C ASN A 217 13.72 16.95 8.75
N GLY A 218 13.86 15.95 7.88
CA GLY A 218 13.29 14.61 8.09
C GLY A 218 11.76 14.60 8.17
N GLY A 219 11.10 15.56 7.52
CA GLY A 219 9.65 15.76 7.54
C GLY A 219 9.12 16.55 6.34
N GLU A 220 7.80 16.51 6.15
CA GLU A 220 7.12 17.23 5.07
C GLU A 220 7.33 18.76 5.17
N PRO A 221 7.55 19.46 4.05
CA PRO A 221 7.61 20.91 4.05
C PRO A 221 6.26 21.51 4.45
N VAL A 222 6.29 22.46 5.39
CA VAL A 222 5.09 23.20 5.79
C VAL A 222 4.95 24.43 4.90
N ILE A 223 3.85 24.46 4.13
CA ILE A 223 3.44 25.60 3.30
C ILE A 223 2.13 26.19 3.84
N ALA A 224 1.84 27.43 3.45
CA ALA A 224 0.63 28.15 3.85
C ALA A 224 -0.11 28.70 2.63
N MET A 225 -1.34 29.18 2.85
CA MET A 225 -2.32 29.59 1.83
C MET A 225 -3.01 28.42 1.12
N GLY A 226 -4.05 28.74 0.34
CA GLY A 226 -4.78 27.75 -0.47
C GLY A 226 -4.03 27.42 -1.76
N PHE A 227 -4.38 26.29 -2.37
CA PHE A 227 -3.90 25.92 -3.70
C PHE A 227 -4.68 26.74 -4.75
N ASP A 228 -4.04 27.74 -5.33
CA ASP A 228 -4.62 28.69 -6.30
C ASP A 228 -4.25 28.37 -7.77
N SER A 229 -3.51 27.29 -7.99
CA SER A 229 -3.26 26.74 -9.33
C SER A 229 -4.54 26.12 -9.93
N PRO A 230 -4.73 26.20 -11.26
CA PRO A 230 -5.87 25.57 -11.92
C PRO A 230 -5.86 24.05 -11.72
N LEU A 231 -7.03 23.42 -11.87
CA LEU A 231 -7.10 21.96 -11.99
C LEU A 231 -6.21 21.50 -13.15
N ALA A 232 -5.59 20.32 -13.02
CA ALA A 232 -4.60 19.84 -13.97
C ALA A 232 -5.12 19.85 -15.42
N VAL A 233 -6.35 19.37 -15.62
CA VAL A 233 -7.05 19.34 -16.91
C VAL A 233 -7.33 20.74 -17.52
N LEU A 234 -7.33 21.79 -16.70
CA LEU A 234 -7.52 23.18 -17.14
C LEU A 234 -6.19 23.95 -17.29
N SER A 235 -5.07 23.30 -16.94
CA SER A 235 -3.76 23.91 -17.05
C SER A 235 -3.36 24.08 -18.51
N LYS A 236 -2.66 25.18 -18.81
CA LYS A 236 -2.07 25.42 -20.13
C LYS A 236 -0.69 24.78 -20.27
N LYS A 237 -0.17 24.16 -19.21
CA LYS A 237 1.15 23.52 -19.15
C LYS A 237 0.95 22.03 -18.88
N SER A 238 1.78 21.18 -19.51
CA SER A 238 1.88 19.75 -19.21
C SER A 238 1.94 19.51 -17.69
N GLN A 239 1.07 18.66 -17.17
CA GLN A 239 1.00 18.36 -15.74
C GLN A 239 1.64 17.00 -15.44
N SER A 240 1.81 16.72 -14.16
CA SER A 240 2.16 15.38 -13.69
C SER A 240 0.89 14.53 -13.64
N LEU A 241 0.96 13.26 -14.04
CA LEU A 241 -0.19 12.35 -13.94
C LEU A 241 -0.70 12.26 -12.49
N PHE A 242 0.23 12.34 -11.52
CA PHE A 242 -0.08 12.38 -10.09
C PHE A 242 -1.04 13.52 -9.73
N THR A 243 -0.94 14.69 -10.37
CA THR A 243 -1.75 15.88 -10.04
C THR A 243 -3.25 15.70 -10.36
N TYR A 244 -3.59 14.76 -11.25
CA TYR A 244 -4.98 14.42 -11.60
C TYR A 244 -5.72 13.67 -10.48
N PHE A 245 -4.99 13.06 -9.53
CA PHE A 245 -5.57 12.32 -8.43
C PHE A 245 -5.64 13.17 -7.16
N LYS A 246 -6.82 13.19 -6.51
CA LYS A 246 -7.05 13.89 -5.26
C LYS A 246 -7.22 12.88 -4.13
N GLN A 247 -6.53 13.11 -3.02
CA GLN A 247 -6.57 12.22 -1.86
C GLN A 247 -7.98 12.21 -1.26
N SER A 248 -8.52 11.02 -1.03
CA SER A 248 -9.71 10.87 -0.19
C SER A 248 -9.34 11.05 1.28
N PHE A 249 -10.29 11.52 2.09
CA PHE A 249 -10.16 11.57 3.53
C PHE A 249 -11.49 11.20 4.18
N ALA A 250 -11.43 10.59 5.37
CA ALA A 250 -12.63 10.25 6.13
C ALA A 250 -13.11 11.49 6.89
N GLN A 251 -14.40 11.79 6.77
CA GLN A 251 -15.00 12.98 7.42
C GLN A 251 -15.93 12.61 8.57
N VAL A 252 -16.86 11.66 8.35
CA VAL A 252 -17.89 11.29 9.34
C VAL A 252 -17.96 9.78 9.57
N THR A 253 -17.85 8.99 8.49
CA THR A 253 -18.10 7.54 8.52
C THR A 253 -17.12 6.78 9.41
N ASN A 254 -15.82 7.07 9.24
CA ASN A 254 -14.73 6.50 10.03
C ASN A 254 -13.85 7.65 10.56
N PRO A 255 -13.35 7.58 11.81
CA PRO A 255 -12.45 8.59 12.33
C PRO A 255 -11.04 8.43 11.73
N PRO A 256 -10.38 9.53 11.34
CA PRO A 256 -8.94 9.54 11.09
C PRO A 256 -8.15 9.13 12.34
N ILE A 257 -6.97 8.55 12.14
CA ILE A 257 -6.03 8.20 13.21
C ILE A 257 -5.03 9.35 13.39
N ASP A 258 -4.55 9.60 14.61
CA ASP A 258 -3.42 10.50 14.85
C ASP A 258 -2.09 9.74 14.73
N PRO A 259 -1.36 9.85 13.59
CA PRO A 259 -0.12 9.09 13.38
C PRO A 259 1.04 9.52 14.29
N LEU A 260 0.91 10.65 15.01
CA LEU A 260 1.94 11.12 15.94
C LEU A 260 1.71 10.61 17.36
N ARG A 261 0.46 10.53 17.79
CA ARG A 261 0.08 10.07 19.13
C ARG A 261 -0.16 8.56 19.21
N GLU A 262 -0.70 7.97 18.15
CA GLU A 262 -1.09 6.56 18.09
C GLU A 262 -0.06 5.73 17.30
N LYS A 263 1.24 6.02 17.45
CA LYS A 263 2.31 5.35 16.70
C LYS A 263 2.35 3.83 16.86
N VAL A 264 1.90 3.32 18.01
CA VAL A 264 1.92 1.88 18.35
C VAL A 264 1.05 1.06 17.40
N VAL A 265 -0.02 1.64 16.84
CA VAL A 265 -0.89 0.93 15.88
C VAL A 265 -0.37 1.03 14.44
N ILE A 266 0.59 1.93 14.18
CA ILE A 266 1.09 2.19 12.83
C ILE A 266 2.14 1.15 12.41
N GLY A 267 1.91 0.50 11.28
CA GLY A 267 2.87 -0.43 10.65
C GLY A 267 3.38 0.10 9.32
N THR A 268 4.71 0.19 9.16
CA THR A 268 5.35 0.65 7.91
C THR A 268 5.95 -0.47 7.07
N PHE A 269 6.15 -1.64 7.67
CA PHE A 269 6.77 -2.78 7.01
C PHE A 269 5.88 -3.36 5.91
N GLY A 270 6.50 -4.11 5.00
CA GLY A 270 5.84 -4.85 3.94
C GLY A 270 6.56 -6.16 3.64
N PHE A 271 5.95 -6.98 2.78
CA PHE A 271 6.49 -8.27 2.37
C PHE A 271 6.53 -8.35 0.85
N LEU A 272 7.71 -8.62 0.30
CA LEU A 272 7.92 -8.84 -1.13
C LEU A 272 7.98 -10.33 -1.44
N GLY A 273 7.34 -10.72 -2.54
CA GLY A 273 7.25 -12.10 -3.03
C GLY A 273 5.82 -12.55 -3.27
N ARG A 274 5.64 -13.81 -3.62
CA ARG A 274 4.34 -14.44 -3.92
C ARG A 274 3.59 -14.83 -2.64
N ASP A 275 2.29 -14.56 -2.56
CA ASP A 275 1.46 -15.02 -1.44
C ASP A 275 1.33 -16.55 -1.43
N GLY A 276 1.21 -17.11 -0.23
CA GLY A 276 1.01 -18.54 -0.03
C GLY A 276 -0.45 -18.97 -0.16
N ASP A 277 -0.72 -20.21 0.23
CA ASP A 277 -2.09 -20.73 0.30
C ASP A 277 -2.79 -20.16 1.56
N CYS A 278 -3.70 -19.21 1.35
CA CYS A 278 -4.46 -18.60 2.43
C CYS A 278 -5.35 -19.60 3.20
N THR A 279 -5.67 -20.76 2.62
CA THR A 279 -6.55 -21.77 3.23
C THR A 279 -5.84 -22.69 4.22
N ARG A 280 -4.51 -22.77 4.17
CA ARG A 280 -3.72 -23.71 4.97
C ARG A 280 -2.57 -23.03 5.69
N ASP A 281 -2.34 -23.42 6.95
CA ASP A 281 -1.15 -23.02 7.68
C ASP A 281 0.05 -23.89 7.27
N THR A 282 0.91 -23.33 6.42
CA THR A 282 2.14 -23.98 5.99
C THR A 282 3.33 -23.04 6.13
N ALA A 283 4.53 -23.61 6.29
CA ALA A 283 5.77 -22.85 6.34
C ALA A 283 6.03 -22.05 5.04
N GLU A 284 5.49 -22.52 3.91
CA GLU A 284 5.72 -21.91 2.60
C GLU A 284 5.12 -20.50 2.48
N ASN A 285 4.04 -20.22 3.24
CA ASN A 285 3.33 -18.95 3.17
C ASN A 285 4.21 -17.74 3.57
N CYS A 286 5.24 -17.95 4.39
CA CYS A 286 6.14 -16.88 4.83
C CYS A 286 7.47 -16.83 4.07
N HIS A 287 7.60 -17.49 2.90
CA HIS A 287 8.74 -17.29 1.99
C HIS A 287 8.68 -15.91 1.32
N LYS A 288 9.06 -14.89 2.08
CA LYS A 288 8.99 -13.49 1.68
C LYS A 288 10.24 -12.73 2.09
N LEU A 289 10.53 -11.64 1.39
CA LEU A 289 11.46 -10.63 1.85
C LEU A 289 10.70 -9.54 2.61
N LYS A 290 10.99 -9.38 3.89
CA LYS A 290 10.47 -8.29 4.71
C LYS A 290 11.26 -7.00 4.47
N ILE A 291 10.53 -5.92 4.25
CA ILE A 291 11.05 -4.55 4.17
C ILE A 291 10.45 -3.72 5.30
N ASP A 292 11.21 -2.77 5.85
CA ASP A 292 10.76 -1.98 7.01
C ASP A 292 9.95 -0.73 6.61
N SER A 293 10.12 -0.28 5.35
CA SER A 293 9.43 0.87 4.78
C SER A 293 9.13 0.66 3.30
N PRO A 294 8.05 1.24 2.76
CA PRO A 294 7.80 1.28 1.31
C PRO A 294 8.82 2.13 0.55
N ILE A 295 9.64 2.96 1.22
CA ILE A 295 10.70 3.75 0.56
C ILE A 295 12.04 3.07 0.76
N LEU A 296 12.66 2.65 -0.34
CA LEU A 296 13.94 1.96 -0.37
C LEU A 296 15.09 2.94 -0.54
N SER A 297 16.19 2.71 0.17
CA SER A 297 17.49 3.31 -0.09
C SER A 297 18.19 2.66 -1.30
N ASP A 298 19.22 3.34 -1.83
CA ASP A 298 20.10 2.82 -2.88
C ASP A 298 20.62 1.40 -2.55
N GLN A 299 21.01 1.18 -1.28
CA GLN A 299 21.56 -0.09 -0.83
C GLN A 299 20.51 -1.20 -0.76
N GLU A 300 19.32 -0.90 -0.23
CA GLU A 300 18.23 -1.87 -0.12
C GLU A 300 17.70 -2.26 -1.50
N TYR A 301 17.58 -1.30 -2.41
CA TYR A 301 17.24 -1.58 -3.81
C TYR A 301 18.28 -2.45 -4.50
N ALA A 302 19.58 -2.15 -4.33
CA ALA A 302 20.66 -2.95 -4.89
C ALA A 302 20.68 -4.39 -4.34
N LYS A 303 20.33 -4.58 -3.05
CA LYS A 303 20.15 -5.91 -2.46
C LYS A 303 19.00 -6.68 -3.11
N ILE A 304 17.86 -6.02 -3.30
CA ILE A 304 16.69 -6.60 -3.96
C ILE A 304 17.05 -7.02 -5.39
N LEU A 305 17.71 -6.18 -6.18
CA LEU A 305 18.06 -6.51 -7.56
C LEU A 305 18.98 -7.73 -7.71
N ASN A 306 19.82 -8.01 -6.70
CA ASN A 306 20.75 -9.14 -6.71
C ASN A 306 20.18 -10.39 -6.03
N LEU A 307 18.88 -10.42 -5.72
CA LEU A 307 18.22 -11.62 -5.23
C LEU A 307 18.10 -12.64 -6.36
N ASP A 308 18.78 -13.77 -6.16
CA ASP A 308 18.65 -14.97 -6.98
C ASP A 308 18.48 -16.18 -6.07
N LEU A 309 17.30 -16.27 -5.46
CA LEU A 309 16.90 -17.38 -4.59
C LEU A 309 15.71 -18.12 -5.21
N PRO A 310 15.60 -19.46 -5.03
CA PRO A 310 14.57 -20.26 -5.72
C PRO A 310 13.12 -19.78 -5.57
N MET A 311 12.78 -19.13 -4.45
CA MET A 311 11.43 -18.62 -4.16
C MET A 311 11.31 -17.09 -4.27
N LEU A 312 12.43 -16.39 -4.44
CA LEU A 312 12.52 -14.93 -4.53
C LEU A 312 13.32 -14.57 -5.78
N GLN A 313 12.66 -14.66 -6.93
CA GLN A 313 13.24 -14.30 -8.22
C GLN A 313 12.76 -12.92 -8.65
N VAL A 314 13.70 -12.11 -9.14
CA VAL A 314 13.45 -10.73 -9.53
C VAL A 314 13.47 -10.60 -11.05
N ALA A 315 12.43 -10.01 -11.62
CA ALA A 315 12.39 -9.62 -13.02
C ALA A 315 12.37 -8.10 -13.13
N LYS A 316 13.41 -7.52 -13.75
CA LYS A 316 13.46 -6.09 -14.05
C LYS A 316 12.82 -5.82 -15.42
N LEU A 317 11.79 -4.98 -15.43
CA LEU A 317 11.04 -4.57 -16.60
C LEU A 317 11.30 -3.09 -16.89
N SER A 318 11.63 -2.79 -18.14
CA SER A 318 11.88 -1.41 -18.59
C SER A 318 10.56 -0.67 -18.82
N LEU A 319 10.48 0.57 -18.34
CA LEU A 319 9.42 1.51 -18.69
C LEU A 319 9.79 2.38 -19.90
N ALA A 320 11.00 2.25 -20.44
CA ALA A 320 11.43 2.97 -21.64
C ALA A 320 10.86 2.33 -22.91
N TYR A 321 10.38 3.16 -23.83
CA TYR A 321 9.85 2.74 -25.13
C TYR A 321 10.22 3.72 -26.25
N ASP A 322 10.31 3.21 -27.47
CA ASP A 322 10.77 3.97 -28.63
C ASP A 322 9.72 4.94 -29.15
N LEU A 323 10.16 6.17 -29.47
CA LEU A 323 9.37 7.13 -30.21
C LEU A 323 9.18 6.66 -31.66
N THR A 324 7.98 6.18 -31.94
CA THR A 324 7.54 5.72 -33.27
C THR A 324 6.30 6.47 -33.71
N ASP A 325 6.05 6.54 -35.02
CA ASP A 325 4.87 7.20 -35.60
C ASP A 325 3.59 6.33 -35.53
N THR A 326 3.61 5.24 -34.75
CA THR A 326 2.44 4.38 -34.58
C THR A 326 1.36 5.10 -33.77
N PRO A 327 0.09 5.03 -34.21
CA PRO A 327 -1.02 5.53 -33.40
C PRO A 327 -1.16 4.69 -32.13
N ASP A 328 -1.70 5.29 -31.07
CA ASP A 328 -1.97 4.65 -29.77
C ASP A 328 -0.75 3.93 -29.16
N ARG A 329 0.44 4.49 -29.39
CA ARG A 329 1.74 3.91 -29.01
C ARG A 329 1.79 3.56 -27.53
N LEU A 330 1.38 4.47 -26.63
CA LEU A 330 1.37 4.19 -25.20
C LEU A 330 0.48 2.99 -24.82
N ALA A 331 -0.66 2.80 -25.50
CA ALA A 331 -1.53 1.65 -25.25
C ALA A 331 -0.85 0.32 -25.64
N HIS A 332 -0.17 0.29 -26.79
CA HIS A 332 0.59 -0.87 -27.24
C HIS A 332 1.72 -1.22 -26.27
N VAL A 333 2.49 -0.23 -25.87
CA VAL A 333 3.62 -0.40 -24.93
C VAL A 333 3.14 -0.91 -23.57
N LEU A 334 2.02 -0.40 -23.05
CA LEU A 334 1.43 -0.88 -21.79
C LEU A 334 1.00 -2.34 -21.90
N LYS A 335 0.36 -2.72 -23.01
CA LYS A 335 -0.02 -4.11 -23.26
C LYS A 335 1.21 -5.02 -23.28
N ASP A 336 2.26 -4.61 -23.97
CA ASP A 336 3.50 -5.37 -24.06
C ASP A 336 4.17 -5.51 -22.68
N LEU A 337 4.18 -4.44 -21.87
CA LEU A 337 4.65 -4.49 -20.49
C LEU A 337 3.86 -5.49 -19.65
N PHE A 338 2.52 -5.49 -19.76
CA PHE A 338 1.66 -6.41 -19.02
C PHE A 338 1.91 -7.87 -19.40
N THR A 339 2.06 -8.15 -20.70
CA THR A 339 2.41 -9.49 -21.20
C THR A 339 3.82 -9.91 -20.76
N GLN A 340 4.80 -9.01 -20.78
CA GLN A 340 6.15 -9.29 -20.28
C GLN A 340 6.16 -9.61 -18.79
N ALA A 341 5.41 -8.84 -17.99
CA ALA A 341 5.25 -9.08 -16.57
C ALA A 341 4.60 -10.43 -16.27
N GLU A 342 3.54 -10.77 -17.00
CA GLU A 342 2.87 -12.05 -16.89
C GLU A 342 3.80 -13.21 -17.24
N ASN A 343 4.53 -13.13 -18.35
CA ASN A 343 5.51 -14.14 -18.74
C ASN A 343 6.63 -14.29 -17.71
N ALA A 344 7.06 -13.18 -17.09
CA ALA A 344 8.06 -13.23 -16.04
C ALA A 344 7.54 -13.95 -14.79
N ILE A 345 6.30 -13.69 -14.39
CA ILE A 345 5.63 -14.40 -13.28
C ILE A 345 5.51 -15.89 -13.59
N ASP A 346 5.05 -16.23 -14.80
CA ASP A 346 4.91 -17.63 -15.23
C ASP A 346 6.28 -18.34 -15.34
N GLY A 347 7.35 -17.56 -15.56
CA GLY A 347 8.74 -18.01 -15.51
C GLY A 347 9.32 -18.16 -14.10
N GLY A 348 8.58 -17.79 -13.04
CA GLY A 348 8.98 -17.94 -11.64
C GLY A 348 9.29 -16.63 -10.91
N ALA A 349 9.23 -15.47 -11.57
CA ALA A 349 9.49 -14.19 -10.92
C ALA A 349 8.41 -13.86 -9.87
N THR A 350 8.83 -13.60 -8.64
CA THR A 350 7.95 -13.24 -7.51
C THR A 350 8.09 -11.76 -7.11
N ILE A 351 9.06 -11.05 -7.70
CA ILE A 351 9.23 -9.60 -7.55
C ILE A 351 9.43 -9.00 -8.94
N LEU A 352 8.57 -8.06 -9.31
CA LEU A 352 8.67 -7.30 -10.55
C LEU A 352 9.22 -5.91 -10.26
N VAL A 353 10.37 -5.57 -10.83
CA VAL A 353 10.96 -4.23 -10.72
C VAL A 353 10.63 -3.43 -11.97
N LEU A 354 9.77 -2.42 -11.85
CA LEU A 354 9.49 -1.48 -12.92
C LEU A 354 10.50 -0.33 -12.87
N SER A 355 11.29 -0.14 -13.92
CA SER A 355 12.38 0.83 -13.92
C SER A 355 12.31 1.78 -15.11
N ASP A 356 12.42 3.08 -14.86
CA ASP A 356 12.54 4.12 -15.91
C ASP A 356 14.01 4.43 -16.27
N ARG A 357 14.91 3.46 -16.04
CA ARG A 357 16.33 3.49 -16.45
C ARG A 357 16.91 2.12 -16.88
N PRO A 358 17.82 2.09 -17.87
CA PRO A 358 18.30 3.21 -18.67
C PRO A 358 17.28 3.66 -19.72
N VAL A 359 17.42 4.88 -20.22
CA VAL A 359 16.62 5.42 -21.32
C VAL A 359 17.58 5.92 -22.38
N ALA A 360 17.45 5.44 -23.60
CA ALA A 360 18.27 5.88 -24.73
C ALA A 360 17.74 7.19 -25.32
N ASP A 361 18.55 7.81 -26.17
CA ASP A 361 18.07 8.88 -27.03
C ASP A 361 16.95 8.32 -27.95
N ASN A 362 15.91 9.11 -28.21
CA ASN A 362 14.70 8.70 -28.93
C ASN A 362 13.77 7.73 -28.18
N GLN A 363 13.90 7.63 -26.85
CA GLN A 363 12.96 6.87 -26.00
C GLN A 363 12.21 7.78 -25.03
N MET A 364 10.91 7.51 -24.87
CA MET A 364 10.09 8.02 -23.78
C MET A 364 9.97 6.99 -22.67
N THR A 365 9.49 7.43 -21.51
CA THR A 365 9.17 6.54 -20.39
C THR A 365 7.67 6.51 -20.17
N ILE A 366 7.13 5.31 -19.89
CA ILE A 366 5.73 5.17 -19.47
C ILE A 366 5.57 5.95 -18.16
N PRO A 367 4.52 6.78 -18.00
CA PRO A 367 4.21 7.41 -16.73
C PRO A 367 4.19 6.35 -15.61
N VAL A 368 5.04 6.48 -14.60
CA VAL A 368 5.29 5.37 -13.66
C VAL A 368 4.03 4.96 -12.90
N LEU A 369 3.18 5.94 -12.56
CA LEU A 369 1.90 5.69 -11.91
C LEU A 369 0.94 4.87 -12.80
N LEU A 370 0.94 5.14 -14.11
CA LEU A 370 0.12 4.41 -15.08
C LEU A 370 0.61 2.97 -15.25
N ALA A 371 1.93 2.77 -15.29
CA ALA A 371 2.54 1.45 -15.36
C ALA A 371 2.19 0.59 -14.13
N VAL A 372 2.32 1.15 -12.93
CA VAL A 372 2.04 0.45 -11.66
C VAL A 372 0.56 0.09 -11.57
N SER A 373 -0.32 1.08 -11.71
CA SER A 373 -1.76 0.88 -11.55
C SER A 373 -2.33 -0.04 -12.64
N GLY A 374 -1.90 0.18 -13.89
CA GLY A 374 -2.31 -0.64 -15.01
C GLY A 374 -1.88 -2.10 -14.85
N LEU A 375 -0.62 -2.33 -14.43
CA LEU A 375 -0.11 -3.68 -14.21
C LEU A 375 -0.80 -4.34 -13.02
N HIS A 376 -0.97 -3.65 -11.90
CA HIS A 376 -1.67 -4.18 -10.73
C HIS A 376 -3.09 -4.64 -11.09
N ASN A 377 -3.88 -3.77 -11.74
CA ASN A 377 -5.25 -4.11 -12.16
C ASN A 377 -5.28 -5.19 -13.26
N TYR A 378 -4.28 -5.23 -14.15
CA TYR A 378 -4.14 -6.33 -15.12
C TYR A 378 -3.92 -7.66 -14.39
N LEU A 379 -2.97 -7.74 -13.46
CA LEU A 379 -2.66 -8.97 -12.72
C LEU A 379 -3.84 -9.43 -11.87
N VAL A 380 -4.56 -8.52 -11.20
CA VAL A 380 -5.79 -8.85 -10.46
C VAL A 380 -6.83 -9.51 -11.38
N ARG A 381 -7.05 -8.96 -12.59
CA ARG A 381 -7.98 -9.54 -13.58
C ARG A 381 -7.54 -10.91 -14.10
N GLN A 382 -6.24 -11.20 -14.09
CA GLN A 382 -5.70 -12.52 -14.43
C GLN A 382 -5.62 -13.47 -13.22
N SER A 383 -6.16 -13.08 -12.05
CA SER A 383 -6.00 -13.80 -10.77
C SER A 383 -4.52 -14.06 -10.40
N LYS A 384 -3.64 -13.14 -10.79
CA LYS A 384 -2.19 -13.13 -10.52
C LYS A 384 -1.75 -11.94 -9.66
N GLY A 385 -2.69 -11.18 -9.08
CA GLY A 385 -2.38 -9.96 -8.30
C GLY A 385 -1.53 -10.20 -7.05
N THR A 386 -1.51 -11.44 -6.55
CA THR A 386 -0.72 -11.89 -5.39
C THR A 386 0.44 -12.80 -5.79
N ALA A 387 0.63 -13.01 -7.10
CA ALA A 387 1.69 -13.85 -7.65
C ALA A 387 3.07 -13.19 -7.57
N ALA A 388 3.13 -11.86 -7.59
CA ALA A 388 4.37 -11.11 -7.45
C ALA A 388 4.15 -9.72 -6.85
N SER A 389 5.17 -9.19 -6.18
CA SER A 389 5.17 -7.81 -5.68
C SER A 389 5.74 -6.84 -6.71
N ILE A 390 5.18 -5.63 -6.78
CA ILE A 390 5.66 -4.58 -7.68
C ILE A 390 6.58 -3.63 -6.92
N VAL A 391 7.84 -3.55 -7.35
CA VAL A 391 8.84 -2.59 -6.86
C VAL A 391 9.10 -1.56 -7.96
N VAL A 392 9.19 -0.29 -7.59
CA VAL A 392 9.29 0.81 -8.55
C VAL A 392 10.64 1.51 -8.40
N ASP A 393 11.43 1.56 -9.46
CA ASP A 393 12.71 2.27 -9.55
C ASP A 393 12.55 3.46 -10.50
N THR A 394 12.31 4.66 -9.94
CA THR A 394 11.85 5.80 -10.73
C THR A 394 12.53 7.11 -10.37
N ALA A 395 12.71 7.95 -11.39
CA ALA A 395 13.04 9.35 -11.24
C ALA A 395 11.82 10.27 -11.26
N GLU A 396 10.62 9.81 -11.62
CA GLU A 396 9.43 10.66 -11.72
C GLU A 396 8.81 10.99 -10.34
N ALA A 397 8.89 10.05 -9.39
CA ALA A 397 8.31 10.22 -8.05
C ALA A 397 9.27 10.97 -7.12
N CYS A 398 8.89 12.19 -6.72
CA CYS A 398 9.73 13.06 -5.89
C CYS A 398 8.97 13.79 -4.76
N GLU A 399 7.64 13.76 -4.79
CA GLU A 399 6.77 14.38 -3.78
C GLU A 399 6.03 13.31 -2.96
N ILE A 400 5.64 13.65 -1.73
CA ILE A 400 4.90 12.74 -0.83
C ILE A 400 3.63 12.19 -1.49
N HIS A 401 2.92 13.03 -2.23
CA HIS A 401 1.72 12.60 -2.93
C HIS A 401 2.01 11.58 -4.03
N HIS A 402 3.18 11.66 -4.69
CA HIS A 402 3.58 10.69 -5.72
C HIS A 402 3.78 9.32 -5.10
N PHE A 403 4.49 9.25 -3.97
CA PHE A 403 4.70 7.99 -3.24
C PHE A 403 3.38 7.41 -2.73
N ALA A 404 2.50 8.24 -2.16
CA ALA A 404 1.20 7.77 -1.70
C ALA A 404 0.31 7.26 -2.85
N CYS A 405 0.38 7.84 -4.04
CA CYS A 405 -0.30 7.30 -5.23
C CYS A 405 0.28 5.95 -5.62
N LEU A 406 1.61 5.84 -5.75
CA LEU A 406 2.25 4.59 -6.15
C LEU A 406 1.89 3.43 -5.21
N VAL A 407 1.99 3.64 -3.89
CA VAL A 407 1.57 2.62 -2.91
C VAL A 407 0.08 2.33 -3.03
N GLY A 408 -0.76 3.38 -3.03
CA GLY A 408 -2.21 3.24 -3.09
C GLY A 408 -2.74 2.56 -4.36
N TYR A 409 -1.94 2.52 -5.44
CA TYR A 409 -2.25 1.83 -6.70
C TYR A 409 -1.50 0.51 -6.90
N GLY A 410 -0.76 0.03 -5.88
CA GLY A 410 -0.27 -1.35 -5.83
C GLY A 410 1.25 -1.53 -5.76
N ALA A 411 2.05 -0.46 -5.75
CA ALA A 411 3.49 -0.60 -5.49
C ALA A 411 3.73 -1.05 -4.05
N ALA A 412 4.50 -2.13 -3.88
CA ALA A 412 4.91 -2.64 -2.59
C ALA A 412 6.12 -1.86 -2.03
N ALA A 413 7.01 -1.41 -2.92
CA ALA A 413 8.18 -0.60 -2.56
C ALA A 413 8.58 0.35 -3.68
N ILE A 414 9.24 1.46 -3.32
CA ILE A 414 9.61 2.55 -4.22
C ILE A 414 11.06 2.95 -3.92
N HIS A 415 11.89 2.95 -4.95
CA HIS A 415 13.25 3.44 -4.97
C HIS A 415 13.29 4.76 -5.78
N PRO A 416 13.29 5.93 -5.12
CA PRO A 416 13.23 7.24 -5.77
C PRO A 416 14.63 7.72 -6.21
N TYR A 417 15.30 6.98 -7.08
CA TYR A 417 16.70 7.23 -7.44
C TYR A 417 16.92 8.64 -8.02
N GLY A 418 15.94 9.21 -8.73
CA GLY A 418 16.04 10.56 -9.27
C GLY A 418 16.19 11.62 -8.17
N VAL A 419 15.51 11.43 -7.04
CA VAL A 419 15.69 12.27 -5.86
C VAL A 419 17.06 12.09 -5.25
N PHE A 420 17.54 10.85 -5.10
CA PHE A 420 18.85 10.58 -4.51
C PHE A 420 19.98 11.19 -5.33
N LEU A 421 19.95 11.05 -6.66
CA LEU A 421 20.90 11.73 -7.55
C LEU A 421 20.84 13.26 -7.39
N THR A 422 19.63 13.82 -7.25
CA THR A 422 19.44 15.26 -7.02
C THR A 422 20.03 15.71 -5.69
N LEU A 423 19.78 14.99 -4.61
CA LEU A 423 20.30 15.35 -3.28
C LEU A 423 21.82 15.17 -3.18
N LYS A 424 22.38 14.12 -3.80
CA LYS A 424 23.84 13.93 -3.92
C LYS A 424 24.49 15.10 -4.67
N GLU A 425 23.90 15.53 -5.79
CA GLU A 425 24.38 16.70 -6.55
C GLU A 425 24.35 17.99 -5.71
N ARG A 426 23.37 18.12 -4.81
CA ARG A 426 23.25 19.25 -3.87
C ARG A 426 24.09 19.11 -2.60
N GLY A 427 24.92 18.06 -2.50
CA GLY A 427 25.79 17.82 -1.35
C GLY A 427 25.06 17.32 -0.09
N LEU A 428 23.86 16.75 -0.24
CA LEU A 428 23.01 16.22 0.83
C LEU A 428 22.98 14.68 0.89
N GLU A 429 24.06 14.02 0.49
CA GLU A 429 24.17 12.57 0.51
C GLU A 429 24.01 11.98 1.93
N ALA A 430 24.52 12.68 2.95
CA ALA A 430 24.38 12.25 4.33
C ALA A 430 22.92 12.30 4.85
N GLN A 431 22.03 13.03 4.16
CA GLN A 431 20.63 13.26 4.54
C GLN A 431 19.64 12.41 3.71
N LEU A 432 20.12 11.48 2.89
CA LEU A 432 19.24 10.53 2.18
C LEU A 432 18.35 9.72 3.14
N PRO A 433 18.84 9.22 4.30
CA PRO A 433 17.97 8.53 5.26
C PRO A 433 16.86 9.43 5.84
N ASP A 434 17.17 10.71 6.07
CA ASP A 434 16.19 11.69 6.56
C ASP A 434 15.10 11.95 5.50
N TYR A 435 15.47 12.01 4.22
CA TYR A 435 14.49 12.09 3.12
C TYR A 435 13.58 10.85 3.07
N CYS A 436 14.14 9.64 3.17
CA CYS A 436 13.35 8.41 3.22
C CYS A 436 12.39 8.41 4.41
N GLN A 437 12.85 8.88 5.56
CA GLN A 437 12.01 9.04 6.75
C GLN A 437 10.89 10.06 6.52
N ALA A 438 11.19 11.21 5.90
CA ALA A 438 10.22 12.23 5.56
C ALA A 438 9.12 11.71 4.61
N ALA A 439 9.54 10.99 3.55
CA ALA A 439 8.63 10.37 2.59
C ALA A 439 7.72 9.33 3.27
N THR A 440 8.30 8.47 4.12
CA THR A 440 7.56 7.45 4.88
C THR A 440 6.53 8.10 5.82
N LYS A 441 6.93 9.13 6.60
CA LYS A 441 6.00 9.90 7.46
C LYS A 441 4.88 10.56 6.65
N GLY A 442 5.19 11.04 5.44
CA GLY A 442 4.21 11.59 4.52
C GLY A 442 3.15 10.58 4.08
N ILE A 443 3.56 9.37 3.73
CA ILE A 443 2.63 8.26 3.41
C ILE A 443 1.76 7.94 4.61
N ILE A 444 2.36 7.81 5.80
CA ILE A 444 1.64 7.55 7.06
C ILE A 444 0.58 8.62 7.30
N LYS A 445 0.94 9.91 7.16
CA LYS A 445 -0.01 11.01 7.31
C LYS A 445 -1.19 10.91 6.35
N ILE A 446 -0.95 10.52 5.10
CA ILE A 446 -2.00 10.40 4.08
C ILE A 446 -2.92 9.21 4.40
N MET A 447 -2.37 8.03 4.70
CA MET A 447 -3.19 6.84 4.99
C MET A 447 -4.01 7.01 6.28
N SER A 448 -3.46 7.66 7.31
CA SER A 448 -4.16 7.89 8.57
C SER A 448 -5.37 8.83 8.45
N ARG A 449 -5.44 9.68 7.41
CA ARG A 449 -6.64 10.49 7.10
C ARG A 449 -7.85 9.65 6.72
N MET A 450 -7.63 8.43 6.25
CA MET A 450 -8.69 7.46 5.96
C MET A 450 -8.94 6.47 7.12
N GLY A 451 -8.21 6.61 8.23
CA GLY A 451 -8.27 5.68 9.36
C GLY A 451 -7.53 4.36 9.11
N ILE A 452 -6.57 4.34 8.18
CA ILE A 452 -5.75 3.16 7.89
C ILE A 452 -4.48 3.20 8.74
N SER A 453 -4.13 2.06 9.33
CA SER A 453 -3.02 1.95 10.28
C SER A 453 -1.75 1.37 9.65
N THR A 454 -1.85 0.65 8.53
CA THR A 454 -0.69 -0.06 7.95
C THR A 454 -0.46 0.29 6.49
N THR A 455 0.81 0.34 6.08
CA THR A 455 1.19 0.50 4.66
C THR A 455 0.65 -0.65 3.81
N ALA A 456 0.67 -1.88 4.33
CA ALA A 456 0.07 -3.05 3.71
C ALA A 456 -1.45 -2.89 3.46
N GLY A 457 -2.20 -2.35 4.44
CA GLY A 457 -3.63 -2.06 4.27
C GLY A 457 -3.92 -0.89 3.31
N TYR A 458 -2.95 0.01 3.12
CA TYR A 458 -3.05 1.12 2.16
C TYR A 458 -2.67 0.69 0.72
N GLN A 459 -1.84 -0.33 0.56
CA GLN A 459 -1.40 -0.82 -0.74
C GLN A 459 -2.58 -1.30 -1.60
N GLY A 460 -2.73 -0.74 -2.80
CA GLY A 460 -3.83 -1.09 -3.72
C GLY A 460 -5.22 -0.68 -3.23
N ALA A 461 -5.34 0.15 -2.19
CA ALA A 461 -6.64 0.59 -1.66
C ALA A 461 -7.33 1.64 -2.55
N GLN A 462 -6.61 2.29 -3.48
CA GLN A 462 -7.10 3.27 -4.45
C GLN A 462 -7.92 4.42 -3.83
N LEU A 463 -7.44 5.00 -2.73
CA LEU A 463 -8.17 6.04 -1.96
C LEU A 463 -8.02 7.44 -2.58
N PHE A 464 -8.34 7.54 -3.86
CA PHE A 464 -8.22 8.75 -4.66
C PHE A 464 -9.49 9.03 -5.47
N GLU A 465 -9.70 10.28 -5.84
CA GLU A 465 -10.65 10.68 -6.88
C GLU A 465 -9.87 11.26 -8.06
N ALA A 466 -10.13 10.75 -9.26
CA ALA A 466 -9.53 11.26 -10.48
C ALA A 466 -10.37 12.43 -11.03
N VAL A 467 -9.73 13.57 -11.28
CA VAL A 467 -10.38 14.77 -11.79
C VAL A 467 -9.78 15.16 -13.14
N GLY A 468 -10.54 15.00 -14.22
CA GLY A 468 -10.15 15.38 -15.57
C GLY A 468 -9.44 14.29 -16.38
N LEU A 469 -9.62 13.03 -16.01
CA LEU A 469 -9.17 11.86 -16.79
C LEU A 469 -10.40 11.18 -17.42
N ALA A 470 -10.30 10.72 -18.66
CA ALA A 470 -11.41 10.06 -19.34
C ALA A 470 -11.78 8.71 -18.68
N ASP A 471 -13.08 8.38 -18.68
CA ASP A 471 -13.60 7.12 -18.11
C ASP A 471 -12.87 5.90 -18.69
N SER A 472 -12.64 5.87 -20.01
CA SER A 472 -11.93 4.77 -20.68
C SER A 472 -10.51 4.53 -20.14
N LEU A 473 -9.82 5.59 -19.70
CA LEU A 473 -8.49 5.49 -19.11
C LEU A 473 -8.59 4.95 -17.67
N ILE A 474 -9.55 5.43 -16.90
CA ILE A 474 -9.79 4.98 -15.53
C ILE A 474 -10.24 3.52 -15.50
N ASP A 475 -11.23 3.14 -16.31
CA ASP A 475 -11.76 1.78 -16.38
C ASP A 475 -10.67 0.76 -16.73
N GLN A 476 -9.74 1.13 -17.61
CA GLN A 476 -8.70 0.23 -18.07
C GLN A 476 -7.51 0.12 -17.10
N TYR A 477 -7.03 1.24 -16.56
CA TYR A 477 -5.74 1.31 -15.83
C TYR A 477 -5.87 1.66 -14.35
N PHE A 478 -6.96 2.30 -13.92
CA PHE A 478 -7.22 2.70 -12.52
C PHE A 478 -8.59 2.18 -12.07
N THR A 479 -8.89 0.92 -12.42
CA THR A 479 -10.24 0.33 -12.31
C THR A 479 -10.81 0.47 -10.91
N GLY A 480 -11.97 1.13 -10.78
CA GLY A 480 -12.64 1.37 -9.49
C GLY A 480 -12.28 2.71 -8.83
N THR A 481 -11.39 3.51 -9.40
CA THR A 481 -11.20 4.91 -8.99
C THR A 481 -12.38 5.76 -9.48
N PRO A 482 -13.04 6.55 -8.62
CA PRO A 482 -14.09 7.45 -9.06
C PRO A 482 -13.52 8.56 -9.94
N THR A 483 -14.19 8.82 -11.07
CA THR A 483 -13.99 10.03 -11.86
C THR A 483 -15.35 10.64 -12.24
N ARG A 484 -15.68 11.78 -11.61
CA ARG A 484 -16.97 12.45 -11.84
C ARG A 484 -16.92 13.45 -12.99
N ILE A 485 -15.70 13.93 -13.27
CA ILE A 485 -15.41 14.89 -14.31
C ILE A 485 -14.38 14.22 -15.21
N GLY A 486 -14.85 13.70 -16.35
CA GLY A 486 -13.99 13.16 -17.39
C GLY A 486 -13.07 14.22 -17.99
N GLY A 487 -12.10 13.80 -18.78
CA GLY A 487 -11.22 14.74 -19.46
C GLY A 487 -10.27 14.08 -20.44
N ILE A 488 -8.97 14.21 -20.20
CA ILE A 488 -7.96 13.79 -21.16
C ILE A 488 -7.93 12.27 -21.33
N ASN A 489 -7.73 11.82 -22.57
CA ASN A 489 -7.53 10.42 -22.91
C ASN A 489 -6.05 10.02 -22.86
N LEU A 490 -5.77 8.75 -23.14
CA LEU A 490 -4.41 8.20 -23.09
C LEU A 490 -3.44 8.87 -24.06
N ASN A 491 -3.88 9.24 -25.26
CA ASN A 491 -3.04 9.89 -26.26
C ASN A 491 -2.70 11.32 -25.85
N GLN A 492 -3.66 12.06 -25.30
CA GLN A 492 -3.42 13.40 -24.76
C GLN A 492 -2.49 13.36 -23.53
N LEU A 493 -2.60 12.32 -22.70
CA LEU A 493 -1.64 12.09 -21.62
C LEU A 493 -0.24 11.81 -22.17
N GLU A 494 -0.12 10.96 -23.19
CA GLU A 494 1.16 10.72 -23.87
C GLU A 494 1.76 12.01 -24.43
N ASP A 495 0.94 12.88 -25.03
CA ASP A 495 1.35 14.19 -25.54
C ASP A 495 1.93 15.10 -24.45
N GLU A 496 1.37 15.08 -23.22
CA GLU A 496 1.93 15.85 -22.10
C GLU A 496 3.34 15.38 -21.73
N TYR A 497 3.60 14.07 -21.76
CA TYR A 497 4.93 13.51 -21.51
C TYR A 497 5.86 13.76 -22.69
N TYR A 498 5.34 13.74 -23.92
CA TYR A 498 6.11 14.05 -25.12
C TYR A 498 6.60 15.51 -25.10
N GLN A 499 5.79 16.45 -24.61
CA GLN A 499 6.23 17.84 -24.41
C GLN A 499 7.41 17.95 -23.42
N LYS A 500 7.42 17.17 -22.34
CA LYS A 500 8.54 17.12 -21.38
C LYS A 500 9.79 16.52 -22.04
N TYR A 501 9.61 15.44 -22.81
CA TYR A 501 10.68 14.83 -23.59
C TYR A 501 11.30 15.85 -24.58
N GLN A 502 10.48 16.56 -25.35
CA GLN A 502 10.97 17.57 -26.30
C GLN A 502 11.79 18.68 -25.62
N ARG A 503 11.42 19.10 -24.40
CA ARG A 503 12.22 20.07 -23.63
C ARG A 503 13.59 19.54 -23.24
N ALA A 504 13.70 18.24 -22.95
CA ALA A 504 14.95 17.61 -22.53
C ALA A 504 15.88 17.24 -23.71
N PHE A 505 15.33 16.94 -24.89
CA PHE A 505 16.08 16.36 -26.01
C PHE A 505 16.08 17.17 -27.32
N SER A 506 15.33 18.26 -27.43
CA SER A 506 15.36 19.10 -28.64
C SER A 506 16.67 19.92 -28.74
N ASN A 507 17.03 20.32 -29.98
CA ASN A 507 18.22 21.16 -30.24
C ASN A 507 18.17 22.54 -29.55
N HIS A 508 17.02 22.94 -29.00
CA HIS A 508 16.83 24.15 -28.18
C HIS A 508 16.66 23.79 -26.70
N ALA A 509 17.28 22.69 -26.25
CA ALA A 509 17.27 22.30 -24.84
C ALA A 509 17.65 23.50 -23.99
N ILE A 510 16.72 23.93 -23.14
CA ILE A 510 16.94 25.03 -22.23
C ILE A 510 17.97 24.52 -21.22
N ASP A 511 19.14 25.16 -21.13
CA ASP A 511 20.21 24.77 -20.20
C ASP A 511 19.80 24.86 -18.72
N ASP A 512 18.75 25.63 -18.45
CA ASP A 512 18.21 25.93 -17.13
C ASP A 512 16.87 25.22 -16.87
N LEU A 513 16.71 24.79 -15.62
CA LEU A 513 15.50 24.15 -15.14
C LEU A 513 14.35 25.17 -15.05
N PRO A 514 13.09 24.81 -15.39
CA PRO A 514 11.97 25.73 -15.23
C PRO A 514 11.84 26.19 -13.77
N SER A 515 11.43 27.45 -13.57
CA SER A 515 11.31 28.05 -12.25
C SER A 515 10.30 27.31 -11.36
N GLY A 516 9.18 26.87 -11.93
CA GLY A 516 8.04 26.29 -11.20
C GLY A 516 6.83 27.20 -11.28
N GLY A 517 6.01 27.22 -10.23
CA GLY A 517 4.76 27.99 -10.17
C GLY A 517 3.63 27.27 -9.43
N SER A 518 3.87 26.07 -8.91
CA SER A 518 2.83 25.23 -8.28
C SER A 518 2.61 25.56 -6.81
N PHE A 519 3.65 25.99 -6.09
CA PHE A 519 3.56 26.34 -4.67
C PHE A 519 3.48 27.86 -4.45
N GLN A 520 4.07 28.64 -5.35
CA GLN A 520 4.11 30.09 -5.27
C GLN A 520 3.99 30.68 -6.67
N TYR A 521 3.29 31.82 -6.78
CA TYR A 521 3.21 32.57 -8.02
C TYR A 521 4.61 32.91 -8.58
N LYS A 522 4.85 32.53 -9.83
CA LYS A 522 5.99 32.94 -10.65
C LYS A 522 5.47 33.60 -11.92
N ALA A 523 6.14 34.64 -12.41
CA ALA A 523 5.68 35.38 -13.59
C ALA A 523 5.69 34.53 -14.87
N ASP A 524 6.56 33.52 -14.91
CA ASP A 524 6.69 32.51 -15.95
C ASP A 524 6.00 31.18 -15.58
N GLY A 525 5.27 31.15 -14.45
CA GLY A 525 4.66 30.00 -13.79
C GLY A 525 3.38 29.46 -14.39
#